data_AF-A0A3N4V234-F1
#
_entry.id   AF-A0A3N4V234-F1
#
_cell.length_a   1.000
_cell.length_b   1.000
_cell.length_c   1.000
_cell.angle_alpha   90.00
_cell.angle_beta   90.00
_cell.angle_gamma   90.00
#
_symmetry.space_group_name_H-M   'P 1'
#
loop_
_entity.id
_entity.type
_entity.pdbx_description
1 polymer ?
#
loop_
_entity_poly.entity_id
_entity_poly.type
_entity_poly.pdbx_seq_one_letter_code
_entity_poly.pdbx_strand_id
1 'polypeptide(L)'
;MSKRANPMAVKAALTYDIFEAAKALDKSPATIRNWIKDGLPAMTSSKPYLISGADIRDYLRAKYQASKSPLAPDELRCLSCRAGRRPVDMSVVAYLNTPQTTRLHGVCVRCGGRASRIISNAKRDEFAQTFQIKSNANSDA
;
A
#
# COMPACT_ATOMS: atom_id res chain seq x y z
N MET A 1 5.37 -12.25 -2.47
CA MET A 1 4.85 -11.02 -3.13
C MET A 1 5.94 -10.49 -4.04
N SER A 2 5.66 -10.27 -5.32
CA SER A 2 6.63 -9.61 -6.20
C SER A 2 6.82 -8.15 -5.77
N LYS A 3 8.06 -7.66 -5.88
CA LYS A 3 8.40 -6.27 -5.56
C LYS A 3 7.52 -5.32 -6.38
N ARG A 4 6.88 -4.34 -5.74
CA ARG A 4 6.09 -3.31 -6.43
C ARG A 4 6.97 -2.60 -7.46
N ALA A 5 6.45 -2.40 -8.66
CA ALA A 5 7.13 -1.64 -9.70
C ALA A 5 7.29 -0.17 -9.27
N ASN A 6 8.48 0.39 -9.38
CA ASN A 6 8.70 1.80 -9.05
C ASN A 6 8.19 2.69 -10.21
N PRO A 7 7.16 3.53 -10.03
CA PRO A 7 6.68 4.40 -11.09
C PRO A 7 7.77 5.36 -11.61
N MET A 8 8.73 5.75 -10.76
CA MET A 8 9.79 6.68 -11.13
C MET A 8 10.92 6.06 -11.94
N ALA A 9 10.96 4.73 -12.09
CA ALA A 9 11.96 4.06 -12.93
C ALA A 9 11.76 4.32 -14.43
N VAL A 10 10.54 4.69 -14.82
CA VAL A 10 10.16 5.10 -16.19
C VAL A 10 10.16 6.61 -16.26
N LYS A 11 10.65 7.22 -17.35
CA LYS A 11 10.65 8.69 -17.56
C LYS A 11 9.33 9.11 -18.21
N ALA A 12 8.65 10.10 -17.64
CA ALA A 12 7.34 10.54 -18.13
C ALA A 12 7.35 11.06 -19.58
N ALA A 13 8.44 11.73 -19.97
CA ALA A 13 8.58 12.33 -21.31
C ALA A 13 9.04 11.34 -22.40
N LEU A 14 9.28 10.08 -22.05
CA LEU A 14 9.70 9.05 -23.01
C LEU A 14 8.57 8.10 -23.33
N THR A 15 8.64 7.52 -24.52
CA THR A 15 7.79 6.42 -24.95
C THR A 15 8.58 5.13 -24.85
N TYR A 16 7.90 4.05 -24.49
CA TYR A 16 8.51 2.74 -24.26
C TYR A 16 7.77 1.69 -25.08
N ASP A 17 8.49 0.71 -25.62
CA ASP A 17 7.88 -0.54 -26.02
C ASP A 17 7.59 -1.44 -24.79
N ILE A 18 6.92 -2.57 -25.02
CA ILE A 18 6.59 -3.54 -23.96
C ILE A 18 7.84 -4.11 -23.26
N PHE A 19 8.91 -4.38 -23.99
CA PHE A 19 10.14 -4.98 -23.47
C PHE A 19 11.00 -3.95 -22.73
N GLU A 20 11.08 -2.71 -23.24
CA GLU A 20 11.73 -1.59 -22.61
C GLU A 20 11.03 -1.21 -21.30
N ALA A 21 9.70 -1.13 -21.30
CA ALA A 21 8.93 -0.89 -20.08
C ALA A 21 9.14 -2.03 -19.05
N ALA A 22 9.16 -3.28 -19.51
CA ALA A 22 9.42 -4.44 -18.66
C ALA A 22 10.81 -4.36 -18.02
N LYS A 23 11.85 -4.02 -18.80
CA LYS A 23 13.21 -3.83 -18.31
C LYS A 23 13.31 -2.67 -17.32
N ALA A 24 12.69 -1.52 -17.63
CA ALA A 24 12.73 -0.34 -16.77
C ALA A 24 12.03 -0.57 -15.40
N LEU A 25 10.96 -1.37 -15.37
CA LEU A 25 10.16 -1.61 -14.16
C LEU A 25 10.53 -2.89 -13.41
N ASP A 26 11.52 -3.64 -13.90
CA ASP A 26 11.90 -4.96 -13.39
C ASP A 26 10.68 -5.90 -13.31
N LYS A 27 10.03 -6.07 -14.48
CA LYS A 27 8.83 -6.89 -14.68
C LYS A 27 8.95 -7.74 -15.93
N SER A 28 8.09 -8.76 -16.05
CA SER A 28 8.00 -9.55 -17.28
C SER A 28 7.19 -8.82 -18.35
N PRO A 29 7.48 -9.01 -19.65
CA PRO A 29 6.65 -8.50 -20.75
C PRO A 29 5.18 -8.92 -20.65
N ALA A 30 4.91 -10.12 -20.12
CA ALA A 30 3.56 -10.60 -19.86
C ALA A 30 2.81 -9.73 -18.83
N THR A 31 3.51 -9.22 -17.81
CA THR A 31 2.93 -8.31 -16.81
C THR A 31 2.51 -6.99 -17.45
N ILE A 32 3.35 -6.42 -18.31
CA ILE A 32 3.05 -5.18 -19.03
C ILE A 32 1.84 -5.39 -19.96
N ARG A 33 1.78 -6.51 -20.69
CA ARG A 33 0.60 -6.85 -21.51
C ARG A 33 -0.67 -6.99 -20.70
N ASN A 34 -0.59 -7.59 -19.51
CA ASN A 34 -1.74 -7.67 -18.61
C ASN A 34 -2.17 -6.28 -18.13
N TRP A 35 -1.24 -5.37 -17.85
CA TRP A 35 -1.61 -3.99 -17.51
C TRP A 35 -2.31 -3.26 -18.66
N ILE A 36 -1.88 -3.47 -19.90
CA ILE A 36 -2.59 -2.94 -21.08
C ILE A 36 -4.03 -3.47 -21.13
N LYS A 37 -4.23 -4.77 -20.88
CA LYS A 37 -5.57 -5.37 -20.78
C LYS A 37 -6.40 -4.82 -19.60
N ASP A 38 -5.74 -4.52 -18.49
CA ASP A 38 -6.34 -3.92 -17.29
C ASP A 38 -6.67 -2.42 -17.47
N GLY A 39 -6.30 -1.80 -18.60
CA GLY A 39 -6.61 -0.40 -18.90
C GLY A 39 -5.42 0.57 -18.91
N LEU A 40 -4.18 0.11 -18.97
CA LEU A 40 -3.03 0.97 -19.27
C LEU A 40 -3.10 1.45 -20.73
N PRO A 41 -3.14 2.77 -20.99
CA PRO A 41 -3.14 3.29 -22.35
C PRO A 41 -1.89 2.89 -23.12
N ALA A 42 -2.07 2.36 -24.32
CA ALA A 42 -1.00 2.02 -25.25
C ALA A 42 -1.45 2.32 -26.68
N MET A 43 -0.53 2.82 -27.49
CA MET A 43 -0.73 3.00 -28.92
C MET A 43 -0.56 1.64 -29.61
N THR A 44 -1.69 1.02 -29.92
CA THR A 44 -1.74 -0.32 -30.54
C THR A 44 -1.99 -0.28 -32.05
N SER A 45 -2.05 0.92 -32.65
CA SER A 45 -2.33 1.11 -34.08
C SER A 45 -1.26 0.53 -35.00
N SER A 46 -0.02 0.42 -34.52
CA SER A 46 1.10 -0.20 -35.24
C SER A 46 1.98 -0.99 -34.28
N LYS A 47 2.77 -1.91 -34.83
CA LYS A 47 3.80 -2.63 -34.08
C LYS A 47 5.15 -1.91 -34.23
N PRO A 48 5.97 -1.82 -33.17
CA PRO A 48 5.71 -2.30 -31.80
C PRO A 48 4.66 -1.45 -31.05
N TYR A 49 3.98 -2.04 -30.07
CA TYR A 49 3.06 -1.28 -29.21
C TYR A 49 3.86 -0.32 -28.34
N LEU A 50 3.46 0.94 -28.40
CA LEU A 50 4.13 2.02 -27.70
C LEU A 50 3.30 2.50 -26.52
N ILE A 51 3.96 2.74 -25.40
CA ILE A 51 3.33 3.14 -24.14
C ILE A 51 4.00 4.43 -23.69
N SER A 52 3.21 5.47 -23.41
CA SER A 52 3.74 6.70 -22.83
C SER A 52 4.24 6.45 -21.41
N GLY A 53 5.43 6.95 -21.08
CA GLY A 53 5.97 6.85 -19.74
C GLY A 53 5.13 7.61 -18.70
N ALA A 54 4.40 8.64 -19.11
CA ALA A 54 3.43 9.34 -18.25
C ALA A 54 2.25 8.41 -17.89
N ASP A 55 1.68 7.73 -18.88
CA ASP A 55 0.56 6.82 -18.68
C ASP A 55 0.94 5.63 -17.79
N ILE A 56 2.16 5.09 -17.94
CA ILE A 56 2.68 4.04 -17.05
C ILE A 56 2.72 4.54 -15.60
N ARG A 57 3.22 5.75 -15.37
CA ARG A 57 3.32 6.33 -14.03
C ARG A 57 1.95 6.49 -13.39
N ASP A 58 1.01 7.03 -14.14
CA ASP A 58 -0.33 7.35 -13.63
C ASP A 58 -1.16 6.08 -13.42
N TYR A 59 -1.06 5.10 -14.33
CA TYR A 59 -1.63 3.76 -14.13
C TYR A 59 -1.09 3.10 -12.85
N LEU A 60 0.23 3.09 -12.64
CA LEU A 60 0.82 2.49 -11.44
C LEU A 60 0.40 3.22 -10.17
N ARG A 61 0.35 4.56 -10.19
CA ARG A 61 -0.14 5.36 -9.06
C ARG A 61 -1.59 5.03 -8.75
N ALA A 62 -2.48 5.03 -9.75
CA ALA A 62 -3.89 4.70 -9.59
C ALA A 62 -4.06 3.27 -9.05
N LYS A 63 -3.35 2.29 -9.61
CA LYS A 63 -3.36 0.89 -9.15
C LYS A 63 -2.93 0.77 -7.69
N TYR A 64 -1.90 1.51 -7.27
CA TYR A 64 -1.44 1.49 -5.88
C TYR A 64 -2.41 2.20 -4.94
N GLN A 65 -3.02 3.31 -5.35
CA GLN A 65 -4.05 3.98 -4.55
C GLN A 65 -5.28 3.09 -4.38
N ALA A 66 -5.77 2.45 -5.44
CA ALA A 66 -6.88 1.51 -5.39
C ALA A 66 -6.58 0.28 -4.50
N SER A 67 -5.32 -0.15 -4.44
CA SER A 67 -4.90 -1.23 -3.54
C SER A 67 -4.86 -0.84 -2.06
N LYS A 68 -4.87 0.46 -1.74
CA LYS A 68 -4.95 0.91 -0.35
C LYS A 68 -6.36 0.63 0.14
N SER A 69 -6.44 -0.11 1.24
CA SER A 69 -7.67 -0.17 2.03
C SER A 69 -7.65 1.04 2.97
N PRO A 70 -8.48 2.08 2.76
CA PRO A 70 -8.62 3.13 3.75
C PRO A 70 -9.12 2.51 5.06
N LEU A 71 -8.55 2.97 6.17
CA LEU A 71 -9.02 2.64 7.52
C LEU A 71 -9.61 3.92 8.10
N ALA A 72 -10.82 3.83 8.66
CA ALA A 72 -11.36 4.93 9.44
C ALA A 72 -10.46 5.21 10.66
N PRO A 73 -10.45 6.42 11.26
CA PRO A 73 -9.57 6.77 12.38
C PRO A 73 -9.62 5.80 13.57
N ASP A 74 -10.77 5.17 13.79
CA ASP A 74 -11.10 4.22 14.85
C ASP A 74 -10.85 2.75 14.47
N GLU A 75 -10.31 2.47 13.28
CA GLU A 75 -10.09 1.11 12.80
C GLU A 75 -8.62 0.68 12.80
N LEU A 76 -8.43 -0.64 12.98
CA LEU A 76 -7.19 -1.37 12.74
C LEU A 76 -7.39 -2.36 11.59
N ARG A 77 -6.31 -2.69 10.87
CA ARG A 77 -6.35 -3.66 9.77
C ARG A 77 -6.29 -5.07 10.35
N CYS A 78 -7.39 -5.82 10.27
CA CYS A 78 -7.45 -7.21 10.74
C CYS A 78 -7.08 -8.20 9.62
N LEU A 79 -5.96 -8.91 9.75
CA LEU A 79 -5.47 -9.79 8.68
C LEU A 79 -6.43 -10.95 8.37
N SER A 80 -7.10 -11.50 9.38
CA SER A 80 -8.08 -12.58 9.20
C SER A 80 -9.35 -12.10 8.49
N CYS A 81 -9.92 -10.96 8.91
CA CYS A 81 -11.12 -10.39 8.29
C CYS A 81 -10.87 -9.72 6.94
N ARG A 82 -9.60 -9.47 6.59
CA ARG A 82 -9.18 -8.70 5.43
C ARG A 82 -9.79 -7.29 5.30
N ALA A 83 -10.26 -6.70 6.40
CA ALA A 83 -10.92 -5.39 6.45
C ALA A 83 -10.41 -4.51 7.62
N GLY A 84 -10.80 -3.23 7.60
CA GLY A 84 -10.76 -2.33 8.76
C GLY A 84 -11.77 -2.78 9.81
N ARG A 85 -11.31 -2.89 11.07
CA ARG A 85 -12.11 -3.33 12.20
C ARG A 85 -11.68 -2.59 13.47
N ARG A 86 -12.66 -2.23 14.29
CA ARG A 86 -12.42 -1.70 15.63
C ARG A 86 -11.77 -2.78 16.52
N PRO A 87 -10.82 -2.41 17.37
CA PRO A 87 -10.32 -3.29 18.41
C PRO A 87 -11.36 -3.46 19.53
N VAL A 88 -11.26 -4.56 20.28
CA VAL A 88 -12.03 -4.80 21.51
C VAL A 88 -11.77 -3.65 22.49
N ASP A 89 -12.84 -3.07 23.03
CA ASP A 89 -12.84 -1.94 23.97
C ASP A 89 -12.05 -0.71 23.50
N MET A 90 -11.82 -0.56 22.19
CA MET A 90 -10.92 0.44 21.63
C MET A 90 -9.49 0.39 22.22
N SER A 91 -9.10 -0.74 22.80
CA SER A 91 -7.81 -0.91 23.47
C SER A 91 -6.74 -1.36 22.50
N VAL A 92 -5.61 -0.66 22.51
CA VAL A 92 -4.46 -0.96 21.66
C VAL A 92 -3.16 -0.88 22.45
N VAL A 93 -2.19 -1.68 22.06
CA VAL A 93 -0.81 -1.62 22.55
C VAL A 93 0.06 -0.96 21.48
N ALA A 94 0.81 0.08 21.86
CA ALA A 94 1.68 0.81 20.95
C ALA A 94 3.11 0.27 21.01
N TYR A 95 3.70 0.02 19.84
CA TYR A 95 5.08 -0.42 19.65
C TYR A 95 5.80 0.53 18.70
N LEU A 96 7.03 0.93 19.00
CA LEU A 96 7.82 1.71 18.07
C LEU A 96 8.18 0.85 16.85
N ASN A 97 7.82 1.29 15.65
CA ASN A 97 8.11 0.56 14.40
C ASN A 97 9.31 1.16 13.67
N THR A 98 9.44 2.48 13.67
CA THR A 98 10.64 3.24 13.27
C THR A 98 10.72 4.50 14.14
N PRO A 99 11.84 5.27 14.13
CA PRO A 99 11.92 6.53 14.88
C PRO A 99 10.80 7.54 14.58
N GLN A 100 10.14 7.42 13.42
CA GLN A 100 9.06 8.30 12.98
C GLN A 100 7.67 7.63 13.01
N THR A 101 7.59 6.32 13.25
CA THR A 101 6.32 5.58 13.18
C THR A 101 6.11 4.64 14.35
N THR A 102 4.88 4.61 14.84
CA THR A 102 4.41 3.71 15.89
C THR A 102 3.40 2.75 15.29
N ARG A 103 3.49 1.47 15.65
CA ARG A 103 2.53 0.43 15.30
C ARG A 103 1.61 0.17 16.48
N LEU A 104 0.31 0.39 16.27
CA LEU A 104 -0.75 0.01 17.18
C LEU A 104 -1.16 -1.43 16.90
N HIS A 105 -1.24 -2.25 17.94
CA HIS A 105 -1.79 -3.59 17.92
C HIS A 105 -3.06 -3.67 18.75
N GLY A 106 -4.07 -4.36 18.26
CA GLY A 106 -5.30 -4.63 19.00
C GLY A 106 -5.90 -5.97 18.60
N VAL A 107 -6.93 -6.37 19.34
CA VAL A 107 -7.69 -7.59 19.06
C VAL A 107 -8.96 -7.22 18.31
N CYS A 108 -9.21 -7.84 17.17
CA CYS A 108 -10.40 -7.57 16.36
C CYS A 108 -11.67 -8.01 17.10
N VAL A 109 -12.63 -7.10 17.28
CA VAL A 109 -13.92 -7.40 17.93
C VAL A 109 -14.73 -8.47 17.20
N ARG A 110 -14.57 -8.61 15.88
CA ARG A 110 -15.36 -9.54 15.06
C ARG A 110 -14.84 -10.98 15.10
N CYS A 111 -13.53 -11.17 15.07
CA CYS A 111 -12.94 -12.50 14.86
C CYS A 111 -11.89 -12.89 15.92
N GLY A 112 -11.64 -12.05 16.93
CA GLY A 112 -10.61 -12.26 17.94
C GLY A 112 -9.17 -12.27 17.41
N GLY A 113 -8.97 -12.06 16.11
CA GLY A 113 -7.66 -12.09 15.48
C GLY A 113 -6.88 -10.81 15.70
N ARG A 114 -5.56 -10.86 15.46
CA ARG A 114 -4.69 -9.68 15.55
C ARG A 114 -5.08 -8.65 14.48
N ALA A 115 -5.24 -7.40 14.91
CA ALA A 115 -5.39 -6.25 14.05
C ALA A 115 -4.27 -5.25 14.34
N SER A 116 -3.79 -4.55 13.31
CA SER A 116 -2.73 -3.56 13.49
C SER A 116 -2.91 -2.34 12.60
N ARG A 117 -2.32 -1.23 13.02
CA ARG A 117 -2.24 0.01 12.24
C ARG A 117 -0.91 0.69 12.51
N ILE A 118 -0.26 1.19 11.47
CA ILE A 118 0.93 2.03 11.61
C ILE A 118 0.48 3.48 11.55
N ILE A 119 0.91 4.28 12.52
CA ILE A 119 0.66 5.71 12.63
C ILE A 119 1.99 6.45 12.65
N SER A 120 1.99 7.71 12.19
CA SER A 120 3.13 8.60 12.39
C SER A 120 3.20 9.03 13.85
N ASN A 121 4.41 9.17 14.40
CA ASN A 121 4.60 9.65 15.76
C ASN A 121 4.01 11.05 15.96
N ALA A 122 4.02 11.89 14.93
CA ALA A 122 3.42 13.23 14.97
C ALA A 122 1.88 13.22 15.16
N LYS A 123 1.22 12.09 14.86
CA LYS A 123 -0.24 11.94 15.01
C LYS A 123 -0.63 11.11 16.24
N ARG A 124 0.33 10.76 17.10
CA ARG A 124 0.08 9.86 18.23
C ARG A 124 -1.01 10.40 19.16
N ASP A 125 -1.00 11.71 19.42
CA ASP A 125 -1.96 12.35 20.33
C ASP A 125 -3.38 12.36 19.74
N GLU A 126 -3.52 12.56 18.43
CA GLU A 126 -4.79 12.43 17.70
C GLU A 126 -5.38 11.02 17.89
N PHE A 127 -4.54 9.98 17.76
CA PHE A 127 -4.97 8.61 17.95
C PHE A 127 -5.22 8.23 19.42
N ALA A 128 -4.57 8.92 20.37
CA ALA A 128 -4.82 8.72 21.81
C ALA A 128 -6.21 9.22 22.24
N GLN A 129 -6.82 10.14 21.49
CA GLN A 129 -8.22 10.55 21.72
C GLN A 129 -9.23 9.47 21.31
N THR A 130 -8.85 8.58 20.38
CA THR A 130 -9.74 7.54 19.85
C THR A 130 -9.49 6.17 20.48
N PHE A 131 -8.23 5.83 20.73
CA PHE A 131 -7.83 4.53 21.27
C PHE A 131 -7.32 4.64 22.70
N GLN A 132 -7.65 3.65 23.51
CA GLN A 132 -7.04 3.46 24.82
C GLN A 132 -5.65 2.84 24.62
N ILE A 133 -4.65 3.69 24.40
CA ILE A 133 -3.26 3.27 24.12
C ILE A 133 -2.59 2.86 25.43
N LYS A 134 -2.29 1.57 25.54
CA LYS A 134 -1.39 1.03 26.56
C LYS A 134 0.03 1.08 26.02
N SER A 135 0.89 1.84 26.67
CA SER A 135 2.33 1.82 26.39
C SER A 135 2.90 0.56 27.04
N ASN A 136 3.32 -0.44 26.25
CA ASN A 136 4.21 -1.45 26.80
C ASN A 136 5.63 -0.87 26.76
N ALA A 137 6.18 -0.63 27.94
CA ALA A 137 7.57 -0.23 28.14
C ALA A 137 8.55 -1.42 27.99
N ASN A 138 8.21 -2.42 27.18
CA ASN A 138 9.10 -3.54 26.91
C ASN A 138 9.56 -3.48 25.46
N SER A 139 10.80 -3.02 25.33
CA SER A 139 11.76 -3.55 24.37
C SER A 139 11.77 -5.07 24.39
N ASP A 140 12.27 -5.65 23.29
CA ASP A 140 12.76 -7.03 23.17
C ASP A 140 11.73 -8.11 22.82
N ALA A 141 11.67 -8.44 21.53
CA ALA A 141 12.33 -9.61 20.92
C ALA A 141 11.76 -9.89 19.53
#